data_AF-A0A517QQ94-F1
#
_entry.id   AF-A0A517QQ94-F1
#
_cell.length_a   1.000
_cell.length_b   1.000
_cell.length_c   1.000
_cell.angle_alpha   90.00
_cell.angle_beta   90.00
_cell.angle_gamma   90.00
#
_symmetry.space_group_name_H-M   'P 1'
#
loop_
_entity.id
_entity.type
_entity.pdbx_description
1 polymer ?
#
loop_
_entity_poly.entity_id
_entity_poly.type
_entity_poly.pdbx_seq_one_letter_code
_entity_poly.pdbx_strand_id
1 'polypeptide(L)'
;MKNTPTKINTKTLRTGATLTEVLVSLLIFSVGIVSVFTLFPVSLLSSIQATKLTNSKILADNVVDIVRTAPHILRPPGGAATDTWTGEWESNKAYAVNDLVWPRIQSGQLFPQPNLAYRCTAAGTSGAAEPKWLTTGANVNDGGVTWQRVALSNYVIDPLGRFRDGTTPGLRRDTFGYDSGFLVGGLARTDGGGFTDYVSARPFFTQPDSWTIALNEIPSAITATSVTFPASVPLESVNATDQRLVVVSADGTQSASRSINNISGQTIYIPTGQDLPSNLNSLAEVSTVRVEVFAPRYSYILTVRRPDEYVQPKVSAVILFNRSFSFEDEEVFKANFGNSGYNDESEVDATAIPLAMSMTDNQVLISWAGKKQPLLREGNYLFDAREVIWYRMSVITLDANNERALITLDRAVEQITVNTGNSSDVGRAIFLPGIVEIFEL
;
A
#
# COMPACT_ATOMS: atom_id res chain seq x y z
N MET A 1 -58.84 47.88 60.37
CA MET A 1 -58.02 46.77 60.90
C MET A 1 -57.30 46.12 59.72
N LYS A 2 -55.99 46.38 59.55
CA LYS A 2 -55.14 45.77 58.52
C LYS A 2 -54.20 44.79 59.24
N ASN A 3 -54.44 43.49 59.07
CA ASN A 3 -53.54 42.45 59.57
C ASN A 3 -52.37 42.31 58.59
N THR A 4 -51.21 42.83 58.99
CA THR A 4 -49.95 42.63 58.27
C THR A 4 -49.43 41.23 58.61
N PRO A 5 -49.23 40.33 57.64
CA PRO A 5 -48.73 39.00 57.91
C PRO A 5 -47.23 39.06 58.26
N THR A 6 -46.91 38.59 59.46
CA THR A 6 -45.54 38.46 59.96
C THR A 6 -44.79 37.41 59.14
N LYS A 7 -43.80 37.83 58.35
CA LYS A 7 -42.88 36.94 57.63
C LYS A 7 -42.01 36.19 58.64
N ILE A 8 -42.33 34.92 58.92
CA ILE A 8 -41.50 34.03 59.72
C ILE A 8 -40.32 33.57 58.84
N ASN A 9 -39.13 34.13 59.08
CA ASN A 9 -37.88 33.64 58.50
C ASN A 9 -37.52 32.30 59.18
N THR A 10 -38.07 31.20 58.69
CA THR A 10 -37.56 29.86 58.98
C THR A 10 -36.17 29.76 58.37
N LYS A 11 -35.12 29.96 59.17
CA LYS A 11 -33.77 29.53 58.81
C LYS A 11 -33.83 28.02 58.60
N THR A 12 -33.87 27.59 57.36
CA THR A 12 -33.60 26.21 56.97
C THR A 12 -32.24 25.86 57.54
N LEU A 13 -32.23 25.08 58.62
CA LEU A 13 -31.03 24.46 59.16
C LEU A 13 -30.47 23.61 58.03
N ARG A 14 -29.35 24.04 57.45
CA ARG A 14 -28.62 23.26 56.46
C ARG A 14 -28.10 22.04 57.21
N THR A 15 -28.79 20.92 57.08
CA THR A 15 -28.30 19.62 57.53
C THR A 15 -27.03 19.35 56.72
N GLY A 16 -25.87 19.35 57.39
CA GLY A 16 -24.60 19.03 56.74
C GLY A 16 -24.63 17.59 56.21
N ALA A 17 -23.91 17.33 55.12
CA ALA A 17 -23.75 15.97 54.61
C ALA A 17 -23.13 15.08 55.69
N THR A 18 -23.72 13.91 55.92
CA THR A 18 -23.19 12.94 56.86
C THR A 18 -21.91 12.30 56.29
N LEU A 19 -20.99 11.89 57.16
CA LEU A 19 -19.76 11.20 56.75
C LEU A 19 -20.07 9.97 55.86
N THR A 20 -21.16 9.26 56.18
CA THR A 20 -21.62 8.10 55.41
C THR A 20 -22.08 8.48 54.01
N GLU A 21 -22.81 9.58 53.81
CA GLU A 21 -23.20 10.07 52.48
C GLU A 21 -21.97 10.41 51.63
N VAL A 22 -20.96 11.04 52.23
CA VAL A 22 -19.70 11.37 51.52
C VAL A 22 -18.94 10.10 51.15
N LEU A 23 -18.84 9.13 52.05
CA LEU A 23 -18.16 7.85 51.78
C LEU A 23 -18.88 7.03 50.72
N VAL A 24 -20.21 6.94 50.76
CA VAL A 24 -21.00 6.26 49.73
C VAL A 24 -20.87 6.98 48.39
N SER A 25 -20.88 8.30 48.38
CA SER A 25 -20.68 9.09 47.15
C SER A 25 -19.29 8.86 46.54
N LEU A 26 -18.24 8.83 47.38
CA LEU A 26 -16.87 8.53 46.92
C LEU A 26 -16.74 7.10 46.41
N LEU A 27 -17.41 6.14 47.03
CA LEU A 27 -17.41 4.74 46.58
C LEU A 27 -18.12 4.59 45.23
N ILE A 28 -19.29 5.22 45.04
CA ILE A 28 -20.00 5.18 43.77
C ILE A 28 -19.18 5.89 42.68
N PHE A 29 -18.57 7.03 43.01
CA PHE A 29 -17.72 7.78 42.08
C PHE A 29 -16.48 6.98 41.67
N SER A 30 -15.82 6.30 42.61
CA SER A 30 -14.63 5.50 42.30
C SER A 30 -14.96 4.32 41.36
N VAL A 31 -16.07 3.62 41.60
CA VAL A 31 -16.55 2.55 40.71
C VAL A 31 -16.89 3.11 39.31
N GLY A 32 -17.58 4.26 39.25
CA GLY A 32 -17.91 4.92 37.99
C GLY A 32 -16.66 5.33 37.19
N ILE A 33 -15.66 5.92 37.86
CA ILE A 33 -14.39 6.29 37.23
C ILE A 33 -13.65 5.06 36.70
N VAL A 34 -13.50 4.00 37.50
CA VAL A 34 -12.78 2.79 37.06
C VAL A 34 -13.44 2.16 35.84
N SER A 35 -14.77 2.18 35.77
CA SER A 35 -15.51 1.72 34.59
C SER A 35 -15.23 2.57 33.34
N VAL A 36 -15.24 3.91 33.47
CA VAL A 36 -14.96 4.80 32.33
C VAL A 36 -13.50 4.68 31.87
N PHE A 37 -12.54 4.62 32.80
CA PHE A 37 -11.11 4.50 32.48
C PHE A 37 -10.74 3.17 31.81
N THR A 38 -11.49 2.09 32.07
CA THR A 38 -11.26 0.80 31.41
C THR A 38 -11.92 0.71 30.04
N LEU A 39 -13.13 1.29 29.87
CA LEU A 39 -13.88 1.22 28.62
C LEU A 39 -13.46 2.27 27.57
N PHE A 40 -13.03 3.46 28.01
CA PHE A 40 -12.69 4.56 27.09
C PHE A 40 -11.50 4.24 26.15
N PRO A 41 -10.39 3.66 26.61
CA PRO A 41 -9.29 3.30 25.70
C PRO A 41 -9.71 2.25 24.66
N VAL A 42 -10.55 1.28 25.06
CA VAL A 42 -11.06 0.23 24.14
C VAL A 42 -12.00 0.83 23.09
N SER A 43 -12.86 1.77 23.48
CA SER A 43 -13.75 2.45 22.52
C SER A 43 -12.96 3.33 21.54
N LEU A 44 -11.88 3.96 21.98
CA LEU A 44 -11.00 4.74 21.12
C LEU A 44 -10.25 3.84 20.12
N LEU A 45 -9.69 2.72 20.58
CA LEU A 45 -8.99 1.77 19.70
C LEU A 45 -9.93 1.15 18.66
N SER A 46 -11.14 0.75 19.06
CA SER A 46 -12.15 0.20 18.13
C SER A 46 -12.63 1.26 17.12
N SER A 47 -12.79 2.51 17.53
CA SER A 47 -13.12 3.62 16.61
C SER A 47 -12.00 3.87 15.58
N ILE A 48 -10.73 3.83 15.99
CA ILE A 48 -9.59 3.93 15.07
C ILE A 48 -9.57 2.74 14.10
N GLN A 49 -9.79 1.51 14.59
CA GLN A 49 -9.84 0.33 13.75
C GLN A 49 -10.98 0.39 12.74
N ALA A 50 -12.18 0.81 13.15
CA ALA A 50 -13.33 0.99 12.27
C ALA A 50 -13.05 2.02 11.17
N THR A 51 -12.40 3.14 11.53
CA THR A 51 -11.96 4.17 10.57
C THR A 51 -10.94 3.60 9.58
N LYS A 52 -10.01 2.75 10.05
CA LYS A 52 -9.03 2.08 9.19
C LYS A 52 -9.68 1.11 8.21
N LEU A 53 -10.61 0.30 8.68
CA LEU A 53 -11.36 -0.64 7.83
C LEU A 53 -12.20 0.08 6.79
N THR A 54 -12.85 1.20 7.16
CA THR A 54 -13.66 1.99 6.21
C THR A 54 -12.79 2.59 5.10
N ASN A 55 -11.66 3.19 5.44
CA ASN A 55 -10.73 3.74 4.44
C ASN A 55 -10.08 2.65 3.59
N SER A 56 -9.71 1.53 4.20
CA SER A 56 -9.21 0.34 3.49
C SER A 56 -10.21 -0.14 2.45
N LYS A 57 -11.49 -0.23 2.83
CA LYS A 57 -12.55 -0.68 1.92
C LYS A 57 -12.76 0.27 0.74
N ILE A 58 -12.73 1.59 0.97
CA ILE A 58 -12.79 2.59 -0.11
C ILE A 58 -11.60 2.40 -1.06
N LEU A 59 -10.40 2.21 -0.54
CA LEU A 59 -9.22 1.98 -1.37
C LEU A 59 -9.32 0.64 -2.13
N ALA A 60 -9.83 -0.42 -1.50
CA ALA A 60 -10.05 -1.72 -2.13
C ALA A 60 -10.98 -1.62 -3.34
N ASP A 61 -12.10 -0.90 -3.21
CA ASP A 61 -13.04 -0.69 -4.32
C ASP A 61 -12.37 0.13 -5.45
N ASN A 62 -11.60 1.17 -5.09
CA ASN A 62 -10.79 1.92 -6.08
C ASN A 62 -9.76 1.04 -6.79
N VAL A 63 -9.10 0.11 -6.09
CA VAL A 63 -8.15 -0.83 -6.71
C VAL A 63 -8.84 -1.69 -7.76
N VAL A 64 -10.02 -2.23 -7.44
CA VAL A 64 -10.82 -3.03 -8.38
C VAL A 64 -11.16 -2.22 -9.63
N ASP A 65 -11.62 -0.98 -9.46
CA ASP A 65 -11.99 -0.11 -10.58
C ASP A 65 -10.78 0.33 -11.41
N ILE A 66 -9.65 0.63 -10.77
CA ILE A 66 -8.39 0.96 -11.44
C ILE A 66 -7.91 -0.24 -12.27
N VAL A 67 -7.91 -1.45 -11.72
CA VAL A 67 -7.49 -2.66 -12.43
C VAL A 67 -8.42 -2.98 -13.60
N ARG A 68 -9.73 -2.72 -13.46
CA ARG A 68 -10.71 -2.89 -14.55
C ARG A 68 -10.54 -1.88 -15.68
N THR A 69 -10.26 -0.62 -15.34
CA THR A 69 -10.13 0.47 -16.33
C THR A 69 -8.74 0.52 -16.97
N ALA A 70 -7.73 0.06 -16.24
CA ALA A 70 -6.32 0.06 -16.64
C ALA A 70 -5.66 -1.31 -16.38
N PRO A 71 -6.08 -2.38 -17.10
CA PRO A 71 -5.53 -3.73 -16.89
C PRO A 71 -4.03 -3.84 -17.19
N HIS A 72 -3.46 -2.89 -17.94
CA HIS A 72 -2.02 -2.78 -18.15
C HIS A 72 -1.21 -2.63 -16.85
N ILE A 73 -1.84 -2.21 -15.74
CA ILE A 73 -1.22 -2.18 -14.40
C ILE A 73 -0.74 -3.57 -13.99
N LEU A 74 -1.39 -4.63 -14.47
CA LEU A 74 -1.03 -6.00 -14.15
C LEU A 74 0.12 -6.54 -15.01
N ARG A 75 0.79 -5.68 -15.79
CA ARG A 75 1.88 -6.08 -16.70
C ARG A 75 3.02 -6.78 -15.95
N PRO A 76 3.52 -7.92 -16.45
CA PRO A 76 4.67 -8.58 -15.89
C PRO A 76 5.93 -7.73 -16.07
N PRO A 77 6.92 -7.90 -15.19
CA PRO A 77 8.26 -7.38 -15.45
C PRO A 77 8.74 -7.91 -16.82
N GLY A 78 9.40 -7.06 -17.60
CA GLY A 78 10.03 -7.50 -18.85
C GLY A 78 10.99 -8.65 -18.57
N GLY A 79 11.05 -9.65 -19.45
CA GLY A 79 11.84 -10.85 -19.21
C GLY A 79 13.34 -10.55 -19.15
N ALA A 80 13.97 -10.46 -20.32
CA ALA A 80 15.37 -10.05 -20.42
C ALA A 80 15.49 -8.53 -20.32
N ALA A 81 16.64 -8.02 -19.85
CA ALA A 81 16.92 -6.58 -19.83
C ALA A 81 16.86 -5.91 -21.22
N THR A 82 16.92 -6.71 -22.29
CA THR A 82 16.80 -6.25 -23.69
C THR A 82 15.35 -6.20 -24.19
N ASP A 83 14.40 -6.72 -23.42
CA ASP A 83 13.00 -6.74 -23.83
C ASP A 83 12.38 -5.35 -23.75
N THR A 84 11.75 -4.92 -24.84
CA THR A 84 11.02 -3.66 -24.90
C THR A 84 9.53 -3.95 -24.86
N TRP A 85 8.80 -3.38 -23.92
CA TRP A 85 7.37 -3.61 -23.87
C TRP A 85 6.61 -2.67 -24.80
N THR A 86 5.84 -3.26 -25.69
CA THR A 86 5.12 -2.54 -26.74
C THR A 86 3.61 -2.46 -26.46
N GLY A 87 3.12 -3.17 -25.44
CA GLY A 87 1.72 -3.14 -25.02
C GLY A 87 0.89 -4.32 -25.53
N GLU A 88 -0.39 -4.08 -25.74
CA GLU A 88 -1.26 -5.05 -26.42
C GLU A 88 -0.85 -5.19 -27.90
N TRP A 89 -1.14 -6.36 -28.45
CA TRP A 89 -0.98 -6.61 -29.87
C TRP A 89 -1.88 -5.68 -30.68
N GLU A 90 -1.34 -5.09 -31.74
CA GLU A 90 -2.04 -4.20 -32.65
C GLU A 90 -1.89 -4.72 -34.09
N SER A 91 -2.95 -4.60 -34.88
CA SER A 91 -2.99 -5.04 -36.27
C SER A 91 -2.16 -4.12 -37.17
N ASN A 92 -1.43 -4.70 -38.12
CA ASN A 92 -0.59 -3.97 -39.08
C ASN A 92 0.45 -3.03 -38.41
N LYS A 93 0.90 -3.36 -37.20
CA LYS A 93 1.94 -2.62 -36.47
C LYS A 93 3.30 -3.21 -36.75
N ALA A 94 4.30 -2.34 -36.94
CA ALA A 94 5.69 -2.76 -37.04
C ALA A 94 6.23 -3.08 -35.64
N TYR A 95 6.85 -4.25 -35.51
CA TYR A 95 7.48 -4.72 -34.28
C TYR A 95 8.96 -5.00 -34.51
N ALA A 96 9.80 -4.61 -33.55
CA ALA A 96 11.23 -4.88 -33.54
C ALA A 96 11.54 -6.19 -32.79
N VAL A 97 12.73 -6.76 -33.02
CA VAL A 97 13.20 -7.92 -32.24
C VAL A 97 13.29 -7.51 -30.76
N ASN A 98 12.85 -8.39 -29.87
CA ASN A 98 12.70 -8.21 -28.42
C ASN A 98 11.51 -7.33 -27.99
N ASP A 99 10.64 -6.91 -28.91
CA ASP A 99 9.36 -6.34 -28.52
C ASP A 99 8.52 -7.40 -27.79
N LEU A 100 8.01 -7.07 -26.61
CA LEU A 100 7.06 -7.86 -25.85
C LEU A 100 5.65 -7.33 -26.07
N VAL A 101 4.74 -8.25 -26.38
CA VAL A 101 3.32 -7.95 -26.50
C VAL A 101 2.48 -8.88 -25.65
N TRP A 102 1.29 -8.40 -25.33
CA TRP A 102 0.18 -9.22 -24.89
C TRP A 102 -0.86 -9.44 -25.98
N PRO A 103 -1.58 -10.57 -25.94
CA PRO A 103 -2.83 -10.70 -26.66
C PRO A 103 -3.77 -9.54 -26.32
N ARG A 104 -4.70 -9.22 -27.21
CA ARG A 104 -5.73 -8.21 -26.94
C ARG A 104 -6.65 -8.70 -25.84
N ILE A 105 -6.95 -7.81 -24.92
CA ILE A 105 -7.87 -8.11 -23.83
C ILE A 105 -9.29 -8.08 -24.40
N GLN A 106 -10.00 -9.19 -24.27
CA GLN A 106 -11.38 -9.28 -24.71
C GLN A 106 -12.30 -8.47 -23.78
N SER A 107 -13.37 -7.90 -24.33
CA SER A 107 -14.35 -7.14 -23.55
C SER A 107 -14.88 -7.98 -22.38
N GLY A 108 -14.80 -7.42 -21.16
CA GLY A 108 -15.24 -8.08 -19.94
C GLY A 108 -14.20 -9.02 -19.28
N GLN A 109 -12.97 -9.11 -19.80
CA GLN A 109 -11.87 -9.84 -19.17
C GLN A 109 -10.87 -8.87 -18.52
N LEU A 110 -10.28 -9.26 -17.39
CA LEU A 110 -9.18 -8.52 -16.74
C LEU A 110 -7.81 -8.84 -17.34
N PHE A 111 -7.68 -10.02 -17.93
CA PHE A 111 -6.43 -10.53 -18.49
C PHE A 111 -6.61 -10.96 -19.94
N PRO A 112 -5.53 -10.90 -20.75
CA PRO A 112 -5.54 -11.54 -22.05
C PRO A 112 -5.73 -13.05 -21.92
N GLN A 113 -6.34 -13.66 -22.93
CA GLN A 113 -6.40 -15.12 -23.07
C GLN A 113 -5.62 -15.53 -24.33
N PRO A 114 -4.49 -16.25 -24.20
CA PRO A 114 -3.85 -16.70 -22.96
C PRO A 114 -3.14 -15.57 -22.19
N ASN A 115 -2.96 -15.70 -20.86
CA ASN A 115 -2.27 -14.70 -20.05
C ASN A 115 -0.74 -14.85 -20.08
N LEU A 116 -0.21 -14.80 -21.30
CA LEU A 116 1.21 -14.98 -21.60
C LEU A 116 1.73 -13.76 -22.34
N ALA A 117 3.00 -13.43 -22.11
CA ALA A 117 3.72 -12.48 -22.93
C ALA A 117 4.43 -13.19 -24.08
N TYR A 118 4.53 -12.48 -25.20
CA TYR A 118 5.15 -12.97 -26.41
C TYR A 118 6.24 -12.01 -26.86
N ARG A 119 7.46 -12.53 -27.05
CA ARG A 119 8.63 -11.80 -27.53
C ARG A 119 8.74 -11.94 -29.04
N CYS A 120 8.88 -10.82 -29.74
CA CYS A 120 9.24 -10.79 -31.14
C CYS A 120 10.67 -11.32 -31.33
N THR A 121 10.81 -12.42 -32.07
CA THR A 121 12.11 -13.01 -32.42
C THR A 121 12.53 -12.72 -33.86
N ALA A 122 11.57 -12.37 -34.72
CA ALA A 122 11.81 -11.87 -36.07
C ALA A 122 10.99 -10.59 -36.27
N ALA A 123 11.68 -9.47 -36.49
CA ALA A 123 11.04 -8.17 -36.73
C ALA A 123 10.24 -8.16 -38.04
N GLY A 124 9.16 -7.39 -38.06
CA GLY A 124 8.27 -7.32 -39.21
C GLY A 124 7.02 -6.49 -38.92
N THR A 125 6.00 -6.62 -39.76
CA THR A 125 4.67 -6.04 -39.54
C THR A 125 3.69 -7.15 -39.19
N SER A 126 2.92 -6.97 -38.11
CA SER A 126 1.88 -7.93 -37.69
C SER A 126 0.79 -8.07 -38.74
N GLY A 127 0.03 -9.16 -38.66
CA GLY A 127 -1.12 -9.39 -39.53
C GLY A 127 -2.26 -8.40 -39.29
N ALA A 128 -3.24 -8.41 -40.21
CA ALA A 128 -4.47 -7.63 -40.06
C ALA A 128 -5.39 -8.17 -38.96
N ALA A 129 -5.26 -9.45 -38.60
CA ALA A 129 -5.98 -10.11 -37.53
C ALA A 129 -4.99 -10.69 -36.52
N GLU A 130 -5.38 -10.70 -35.25
CA GLU A 130 -4.54 -11.23 -34.18
C GLU A 130 -4.31 -12.72 -34.37
N PRO A 131 -3.07 -13.20 -34.24
CA PRO A 131 -2.76 -14.60 -34.45
C PRO A 131 -3.38 -15.45 -33.33
N LYS A 132 -3.57 -16.74 -33.62
CA LYS A 132 -3.89 -17.69 -32.56
C LYS A 132 -2.65 -17.91 -31.70
N TRP A 133 -2.65 -17.31 -30.52
CA TRP A 133 -1.58 -17.44 -29.54
C TRP A 133 -1.41 -18.88 -29.09
N LEU A 134 -0.24 -19.46 -29.38
CA LEU A 134 0.10 -20.80 -28.95
C LEU A 134 0.55 -20.77 -27.50
N THR A 135 0.05 -21.72 -26.71
CA THR A 135 0.40 -21.86 -25.30
C THR A 135 1.56 -22.85 -25.09
N THR A 136 1.94 -23.65 -26.10
CA THR A 136 3.00 -24.67 -26.00
C THR A 136 4.04 -24.55 -27.12
N GLY A 137 5.32 -24.40 -26.74
CA GLY A 137 6.56 -24.83 -27.45
C GLY A 137 6.86 -24.34 -28.88
N ALA A 138 5.90 -23.81 -29.62
CA ALA A 138 6.05 -23.39 -31.00
C ALA A 138 5.97 -21.87 -31.14
N ASN A 139 6.76 -21.33 -32.07
CA ASN A 139 6.68 -19.93 -32.45
C ASN A 139 5.35 -19.65 -33.17
N VAL A 140 4.77 -18.48 -32.91
CA VAL A 140 3.56 -18.00 -33.58
C VAL A 140 3.99 -17.07 -34.71
N ASN A 141 3.64 -17.42 -35.95
CA ASN A 141 3.85 -16.54 -37.10
C ASN A 141 2.65 -15.63 -37.28
N ASP A 142 2.91 -14.35 -37.50
CA ASP A 142 1.90 -13.29 -37.55
C ASP A 142 2.31 -12.22 -38.57
N GLY A 143 1.82 -12.36 -39.81
CA GLY A 143 2.28 -11.53 -40.92
C GLY A 143 3.77 -11.73 -41.17
N GLY A 144 4.56 -10.67 -41.03
CA GLY A 144 6.02 -10.70 -41.10
C GLY A 144 6.73 -10.90 -39.75
N VAL A 145 5.99 -10.99 -38.64
CA VAL A 145 6.54 -11.13 -37.30
C VAL A 145 6.52 -12.59 -36.84
N THR A 146 7.53 -13.00 -36.08
CA THR A 146 7.54 -14.29 -35.37
C THR A 146 7.61 -14.06 -33.87
N TRP A 147 6.66 -14.62 -33.15
CA TRP A 147 6.54 -14.50 -31.70
C TRP A 147 6.98 -15.78 -30.99
N GLN A 148 7.77 -15.62 -29.92
CA GLN A 148 8.16 -16.67 -29.01
C GLN A 148 7.53 -16.41 -27.64
N ARG A 149 6.93 -17.45 -27.06
CA ARG A 149 6.37 -17.41 -25.71
C ARG A 149 7.46 -17.08 -24.68
N VAL A 150 7.15 -16.18 -23.74
CA VAL A 150 8.02 -15.86 -22.60
C VAL A 150 7.41 -16.45 -21.33
N ALA A 151 8.18 -17.27 -20.63
CA ALA A 151 7.81 -17.73 -19.30
C ALA A 151 7.86 -16.55 -18.33
N LEU A 152 6.80 -16.35 -17.57
CA LEU A 152 6.66 -15.24 -16.65
C LEU A 152 6.68 -15.77 -15.21
N SER A 153 7.57 -15.23 -14.39
CA SER A 153 7.66 -15.54 -12.97
C SER A 153 6.54 -14.85 -12.19
N ASN A 154 6.39 -15.20 -10.90
CA ASN A 154 5.61 -14.40 -9.97
C ASN A 154 6.26 -13.00 -9.79
N TYR A 155 5.47 -11.99 -9.43
CA TYR A 155 5.97 -10.62 -9.21
C TYR A 155 5.09 -9.80 -8.29
N VAL A 156 5.63 -8.66 -7.84
CA VAL A 156 4.91 -7.61 -7.11
C VAL A 156 4.79 -6.38 -8.00
N ILE A 157 3.60 -5.79 -8.04
CA ILE A 157 3.36 -4.47 -8.63
C ILE A 157 3.38 -3.47 -7.50
N ASP A 158 4.43 -2.66 -7.48
CA ASP A 158 4.68 -1.66 -6.44
C ASP A 158 5.48 -0.48 -7.01
N PRO A 159 4.84 0.38 -7.82
CA PRO A 159 5.53 1.55 -8.35
C PRO A 159 5.98 2.52 -7.25
N LEU A 160 5.22 2.62 -6.15
CA LEU A 160 5.56 3.54 -5.07
C LEU A 160 6.88 3.18 -4.39
N GLY A 161 7.04 1.92 -3.99
CA GLY A 161 8.30 1.41 -3.44
C GLY A 161 9.42 1.47 -4.48
N ARG A 162 9.15 1.04 -5.71
CA ARG A 162 10.13 1.10 -6.83
C ARG A 162 10.74 2.48 -7.03
N PHE A 163 9.93 3.54 -7.03
CA PHE A 163 10.43 4.90 -7.25
C PHE A 163 10.99 5.57 -5.99
N ARG A 164 10.58 5.14 -4.79
CA ARG A 164 11.14 5.63 -3.52
C ARG A 164 12.51 5.02 -3.22
N ASP A 165 12.70 3.73 -3.48
CA ASP A 165 13.97 3.03 -3.24
C ASP A 165 15.07 3.44 -4.22
N GLY A 166 14.67 3.95 -5.39
CA GLY A 166 15.55 4.25 -6.50
C GLY A 166 16.62 5.31 -6.27
N THR A 167 16.57 6.03 -5.15
CA THR A 167 17.58 7.04 -4.79
C THR A 167 18.79 6.44 -4.06
N THR A 168 18.69 5.21 -3.55
CA THR A 168 19.75 4.58 -2.76
C THR A 168 20.70 3.79 -3.68
N PRO A 169 22.00 4.16 -3.78
CA PRO A 169 22.96 3.42 -4.60
C PRO A 169 23.07 1.96 -4.17
N GLY A 170 22.95 1.03 -5.12
CA GLY A 170 23.11 -0.41 -4.87
C GLY A 170 21.82 -1.19 -4.63
N LEU A 171 20.65 -0.54 -4.50
CA LEU A 171 19.36 -1.23 -4.46
C LEU A 171 18.78 -1.39 -5.87
N ARG A 172 18.27 -2.59 -6.18
CA ARG A 172 17.55 -2.85 -7.43
C ARG A 172 16.12 -2.37 -7.27
N ARG A 173 15.78 -1.30 -8.00
CA ARG A 173 14.41 -0.81 -8.19
C ARG A 173 13.43 -1.91 -8.63
N ASP A 174 13.96 -2.95 -9.26
CA ASP A 174 13.17 -3.99 -9.95
C ASP A 174 13.05 -5.29 -9.14
N THR A 175 13.43 -5.28 -7.86
CA THR A 175 13.30 -6.43 -6.96
C THR A 175 12.57 -6.04 -5.68
N PHE A 176 11.69 -6.91 -5.22
CA PHE A 176 10.95 -6.83 -3.97
C PHE A 176 11.58 -7.81 -2.97
N GLY A 177 12.01 -7.28 -1.82
CA GLY A 177 12.78 -8.01 -0.82
C GLY A 177 14.22 -7.50 -0.70
N TYR A 178 14.68 -7.33 0.53
CA TYR A 178 16.02 -6.87 0.89
C TYR A 178 16.72 -7.88 1.80
N ASP A 179 18.02 -8.14 1.58
CA ASP A 179 18.80 -9.09 2.39
C ASP A 179 20.11 -8.48 2.86
N SER A 180 20.06 -7.76 3.99
CA SER A 180 21.23 -7.36 4.81
C SER A 180 22.52 -6.95 4.06
N GLY A 181 22.41 -6.25 2.93
CA GLY A 181 23.53 -5.68 2.18
C GLY A 181 23.93 -6.41 0.89
N PHE A 182 23.29 -7.54 0.56
CA PHE A 182 23.45 -8.19 -0.74
C PHE A 182 22.14 -8.23 -1.51
N LEU A 183 22.24 -7.94 -2.82
CA LEU A 183 21.16 -8.13 -3.76
C LEU A 183 20.98 -9.62 -4.01
N VAL A 184 20.21 -10.28 -3.15
CA VAL A 184 19.70 -11.61 -3.49
C VAL A 184 18.62 -11.46 -4.56
N GLY A 185 18.35 -12.52 -5.34
CA GLY A 185 17.30 -12.55 -6.35
C GLY A 185 15.92 -12.42 -5.73
N GLY A 186 15.60 -11.20 -5.29
CA GLY A 186 14.28 -10.83 -4.78
C GLY A 186 13.21 -11.05 -5.83
N LEU A 187 11.97 -11.11 -5.37
CA LEU A 187 10.82 -11.26 -6.24
C LEU A 187 10.76 -10.08 -7.22
N ALA A 188 10.50 -10.32 -8.49
CA ALA A 188 10.52 -9.23 -9.46
C ALA A 188 9.49 -8.15 -9.09
N ARG A 189 9.91 -6.87 -9.13
CA ARG A 189 9.06 -5.71 -8.86
C ARG A 189 8.82 -4.93 -10.15
N THR A 190 7.57 -4.65 -10.46
CA THR A 190 7.16 -3.85 -11.61
C THR A 190 6.55 -2.51 -11.17
N ASP A 191 6.63 -1.51 -12.05
CA ASP A 191 5.94 -0.23 -11.89
C ASP A 191 4.46 -0.33 -12.26
N GLY A 192 3.98 -1.44 -12.84
CA GLY A 192 2.62 -1.49 -13.40
C GLY A 192 2.54 -0.90 -14.81
N GLY A 193 3.65 -0.88 -15.54
CA GLY A 193 3.65 -0.88 -17.00
C GLY A 193 3.48 0.46 -17.71
N GLY A 194 3.57 1.58 -17.00
CA GLY A 194 3.44 2.91 -17.63
C GLY A 194 3.83 4.11 -16.77
N PHE A 195 4.06 3.93 -15.48
CA PHE A 195 4.50 5.04 -14.62
C PHE A 195 6.00 5.26 -14.76
N THR A 196 6.40 6.52 -14.86
CA THR A 196 7.82 6.91 -15.02
C THR A 196 8.45 7.39 -13.72
N ASP A 197 7.62 7.75 -12.74
CA ASP A 197 8.05 8.31 -11.47
C ASP A 197 7.00 8.11 -10.35
N TYR A 198 7.39 8.48 -9.14
CA TYR A 198 6.53 8.40 -7.96
C TYR A 198 5.27 9.27 -8.09
N VAL A 199 5.38 10.45 -8.70
CA VAL A 199 4.31 11.45 -8.78
C VAL A 199 3.17 10.95 -9.67
N SER A 200 3.50 10.30 -10.79
CA SER A 200 2.57 9.71 -11.75
C SER A 200 1.90 8.44 -11.24
N ALA A 201 2.60 7.60 -10.48
CA ALA A 201 2.04 6.38 -9.90
C ALA A 201 1.09 6.63 -8.72
N ARG A 202 1.39 7.65 -7.91
CA ARG A 202 0.71 7.92 -6.64
C ARG A 202 -0.81 8.04 -6.72
N PRO A 203 -1.42 8.78 -7.67
CA PRO A 203 -2.88 8.87 -7.76
C PRO A 203 -3.58 7.52 -7.95
N PHE A 204 -2.86 6.51 -8.45
CA PHE A 204 -3.39 5.17 -8.69
C PHE A 204 -3.18 4.27 -7.48
N PHE A 205 -2.03 4.35 -6.81
CA PHE A 205 -1.62 3.41 -5.75
C PHE A 205 -1.86 3.90 -4.32
N THR A 206 -2.53 5.03 -4.13
CA THR A 206 -2.78 5.62 -2.81
C THR A 206 -4.20 6.15 -2.69
N GLN A 207 -4.70 6.26 -1.46
CA GLN A 207 -5.99 6.92 -1.23
C GLN A 207 -5.82 8.44 -1.43
N PRO A 208 -6.61 9.08 -2.32
CA PRO A 208 -6.41 10.48 -2.70
C PRO A 208 -6.72 11.49 -1.60
N ASP A 209 -7.35 11.08 -0.49
CA ASP A 209 -7.84 11.98 0.55
C ASP A 209 -7.00 11.99 1.84
N SER A 210 -5.71 11.69 1.73
CA SER A 210 -4.80 11.74 2.89
C SER A 210 -3.87 12.94 2.81
N TRP A 211 -4.27 14.02 3.47
CA TRP A 211 -3.57 15.30 3.47
C TRP A 211 -3.21 15.74 4.89
N THR A 212 -2.05 16.37 5.05
CA THR A 212 -1.59 17.00 6.28
C THR A 212 -1.36 18.47 6.05
N ILE A 213 -1.82 19.31 6.97
CA ILE A 213 -1.65 20.77 6.87
C ILE A 213 -0.18 21.10 7.15
N ALA A 214 0.51 21.68 6.17
CA ALA A 214 1.86 22.21 6.32
C ALA A 214 1.85 23.71 6.64
N LEU A 215 0.89 24.44 6.08
CA LEU A 215 0.69 25.86 6.32
C LEU A 215 -0.80 26.15 6.45
N ASN A 216 -1.18 27.07 7.34
CA ASN A 216 -2.55 27.57 7.44
C ASN A 216 -2.50 29.03 7.88
N GLU A 217 -2.56 29.95 6.92
CA GLU A 217 -2.34 31.37 7.15
C GLU A 217 -3.29 32.23 6.34
N ILE A 218 -3.39 33.50 6.71
CA ILE A 218 -4.15 34.50 5.95
C ILE A 218 -3.21 35.12 4.90
N PRO A 219 -3.56 35.08 3.60
CA PRO A 219 -2.72 35.67 2.57
C PRO A 219 -2.72 37.21 2.66
N SER A 220 -1.62 37.82 2.20
CA SER A 220 -1.47 39.28 2.06
C SER A 220 -1.98 39.80 0.71
N ALA A 221 -2.08 38.94 -0.30
CA ALA A 221 -2.76 39.19 -1.56
C ALA A 221 -3.24 37.86 -2.19
N ILE A 222 -4.34 37.91 -2.93
CA ILE A 222 -4.83 36.77 -3.71
C ILE A 222 -5.35 37.27 -5.06
N THR A 223 -5.13 36.48 -6.10
CA THR A 223 -5.66 36.68 -7.45
C THR A 223 -6.21 35.35 -7.97
N ALA A 224 -6.77 35.33 -9.19
CA ALA A 224 -7.25 34.10 -9.81
C ALA A 224 -6.15 33.03 -9.97
N THR A 225 -4.88 33.43 -10.08
CA THR A 225 -3.76 32.52 -10.43
C THR A 225 -2.63 32.52 -9.41
N SER A 226 -2.73 33.29 -8.32
CA SER A 226 -1.66 33.36 -7.33
C SER A 226 -2.17 33.69 -5.92
N VAL A 227 -1.45 33.22 -4.91
CA VAL A 227 -1.64 33.58 -3.51
C VAL A 227 -0.32 34.04 -2.93
N THR A 228 -0.28 35.24 -2.37
CA THR A 228 0.90 35.83 -1.72
C THR A 228 0.69 35.85 -0.22
N PHE A 229 1.67 35.36 0.53
CA PHE A 229 1.67 35.36 2.00
C PHE A 229 2.46 36.55 2.57
N PRO A 230 2.25 36.93 3.84
CA PRO A 230 3.10 37.89 4.53
C PRO A 230 4.56 37.43 4.59
N ALA A 231 5.52 38.37 4.65
CA ALA A 231 6.95 38.06 4.71
C ALA A 231 7.38 37.27 5.97
N SER A 232 6.56 37.26 7.01
CA SER A 232 6.80 36.48 8.23
C SER A 232 6.45 35.00 8.10
N VAL A 233 5.79 34.59 7.01
CA VAL A 233 5.34 33.20 6.82
C VAL A 233 6.45 32.40 6.13
N PRO A 234 7.06 31.41 6.79
CA PRO A 234 8.08 30.58 6.16
C PRO A 234 7.45 29.69 5.07
N LEU A 235 7.91 29.83 3.83
CA LEU A 235 7.53 28.96 2.72
C LEU A 235 8.63 27.94 2.38
N GLU A 236 9.68 27.79 3.19
CA GLU A 236 10.79 26.89 2.84
C GLU A 236 10.39 25.40 2.85
N SER A 237 9.32 25.05 3.57
CA SER A 237 8.75 23.70 3.59
C SER A 237 7.71 23.46 2.47
N VAL A 238 7.34 24.51 1.74
CA VAL A 238 6.36 24.43 0.65
C VAL A 238 7.10 24.03 -0.64
N ASN A 239 6.60 23.02 -1.33
CA ASN A 239 7.12 22.56 -2.61
C ASN A 239 5.99 22.45 -3.63
N ALA A 240 6.32 22.52 -4.93
CA ALA A 240 5.30 22.33 -5.97
C ALA A 240 4.88 20.86 -6.10
N THR A 241 5.73 19.93 -5.63
CA THR A 241 5.55 18.49 -5.79
C THR A 241 4.95 17.87 -4.54
N ASP A 242 3.76 17.31 -4.64
CA ASP A 242 3.03 16.66 -3.53
C ASP A 242 2.31 17.59 -2.56
N GLN A 243 2.13 18.85 -2.95
CA GLN A 243 1.34 19.80 -2.18
C GLN A 243 0.20 20.38 -2.99
N ARG A 244 -0.86 20.75 -2.28
CA ARG A 244 -1.99 21.47 -2.83
C ARG A 244 -2.29 22.69 -1.98
N LEU A 245 -2.82 23.69 -2.63
CA LEU A 245 -3.40 24.87 -2.01
C LEU A 245 -4.89 24.61 -1.76
N VAL A 246 -5.38 24.91 -0.56
CA VAL A 246 -6.80 24.92 -0.23
C VAL A 246 -7.17 26.32 0.23
N VAL A 247 -7.97 27.02 -0.57
CA VAL A 247 -8.48 28.35 -0.27
C VAL A 247 -9.87 28.20 0.33
N VAL A 248 -10.10 28.79 1.50
CA VAL A 248 -11.38 28.74 2.22
C VAL A 248 -12.01 30.13 2.23
N SER A 249 -13.29 30.21 1.87
CA SER A 249 -14.02 31.48 1.84
C SER A 249 -14.13 32.13 3.23
N ALA A 250 -14.37 33.44 3.26
CA ALA A 250 -14.52 34.26 4.46
C ALA A 250 -15.64 33.75 5.39
N ASP A 251 -16.73 33.23 4.81
CA ASP A 251 -17.86 32.64 5.52
C ASP A 251 -17.69 31.15 5.83
N GLY A 252 -16.59 30.53 5.38
CA GLY A 252 -16.31 29.10 5.55
C GLY A 252 -17.22 28.16 4.75
N THR A 253 -18.10 28.67 3.88
CA THR A 253 -19.07 27.85 3.15
C THR A 253 -18.50 27.23 1.88
N GLN A 254 -17.42 27.79 1.34
CA GLN A 254 -16.80 27.34 0.09
C GLN A 254 -15.31 27.11 0.27
N SER A 255 -14.80 26.13 -0.47
CA SER A 255 -13.36 25.94 -0.61
C SER A 255 -13.00 25.53 -2.04
N ALA A 256 -11.79 25.92 -2.46
CA ALA A 256 -11.21 25.49 -3.72
C ALA A 256 -9.85 24.87 -3.46
N SER A 257 -9.63 23.66 -4.00
CA SER A 257 -8.34 22.99 -3.98
C SER A 257 -7.65 23.12 -5.33
N ARG A 258 -6.35 23.45 -5.32
CA ARG A 258 -5.53 23.66 -6.51
C ARG A 258 -4.15 23.06 -6.34
N SER A 259 -3.58 22.50 -7.40
CA SER A 259 -2.17 22.12 -7.40
C SER A 259 -1.29 23.37 -7.36
N ILE A 260 -0.06 23.22 -6.88
CA ILE A 260 0.94 24.30 -6.88
C ILE A 260 1.80 24.17 -8.15
N ASN A 261 1.89 25.23 -8.94
CA ASN A 261 2.73 25.27 -10.15
C ASN A 261 4.17 25.65 -9.82
N ASN A 262 4.34 26.75 -9.10
CA ASN A 262 5.65 27.28 -8.71
C ASN A 262 5.52 28.16 -7.46
N ILE A 263 6.65 28.44 -6.81
CA ILE A 263 6.76 29.32 -5.65
C ILE A 263 7.85 30.34 -5.96
N SER A 264 7.56 31.64 -5.81
CA SER A 264 8.53 32.71 -5.98
C SER A 264 8.38 33.74 -4.87
N GLY A 265 9.41 33.85 -4.02
CA GLY A 265 9.32 34.63 -2.78
C GLY A 265 8.18 34.11 -1.92
N GLN A 266 7.28 35.00 -1.51
CA GLN A 266 6.10 34.68 -0.71
C GLN A 266 4.87 34.30 -1.55
N THR A 267 5.02 34.13 -2.87
CA THR A 267 3.88 33.89 -3.77
C THR A 267 3.88 32.46 -4.29
N ILE A 268 2.75 31.79 -4.07
CA ILE A 268 2.41 30.49 -4.66
C ILE A 268 1.59 30.73 -5.93
N TYR A 269 2.02 30.14 -7.04
CA TYR A 269 1.34 30.24 -8.33
C TYR A 269 0.52 28.98 -8.61
N ILE A 270 -0.67 29.18 -9.15
CA ILE A 270 -1.61 28.12 -9.54
C ILE A 270 -1.41 27.80 -11.02
N PRO A 271 -1.50 26.52 -11.46
CA PRO A 271 -1.39 26.16 -12.87
C PRO A 271 -2.41 26.88 -13.74
N THR A 272 -1.98 27.32 -14.93
CA THR A 272 -2.85 27.95 -15.92
C THR A 272 -4.04 27.06 -16.26
N GLY A 273 -5.25 27.62 -16.25
CA GLY A 273 -6.48 26.87 -16.51
C GLY A 273 -7.09 26.19 -15.28
N GLN A 274 -6.45 26.30 -14.12
CA GLN A 274 -7.02 25.93 -12.82
C GLN A 274 -7.27 27.17 -11.97
N ASP A 275 -7.77 28.25 -12.57
CA ASP A 275 -8.00 29.52 -11.88
C ASP A 275 -8.91 29.33 -10.65
N LEU A 276 -8.68 30.12 -9.60
CA LEU A 276 -9.59 30.17 -8.47
C LEU A 276 -10.96 30.70 -8.92
N PRO A 277 -12.06 30.18 -8.36
CA PRO A 277 -13.38 30.73 -8.60
C PRO A 277 -13.40 32.25 -8.33
N SER A 278 -14.23 32.98 -9.08
CA SER A 278 -14.27 34.44 -8.99
C SER A 278 -14.63 34.98 -7.61
N ASN A 279 -15.24 34.16 -6.75
CA ASN A 279 -15.61 34.47 -5.38
C ASN A 279 -14.57 34.01 -4.35
N LEU A 280 -13.38 33.58 -4.80
CA LEU A 280 -12.24 33.16 -3.99
C LEU A 280 -10.94 33.81 -4.49
N ASN A 281 -11.04 34.86 -5.31
CA ASN A 281 -9.90 35.51 -5.95
C ASN A 281 -9.60 36.90 -5.38
N SER A 282 -10.26 37.28 -4.28
CA SER A 282 -10.03 38.54 -3.55
C SER A 282 -9.91 38.31 -2.04
N LEU A 283 -9.14 39.17 -1.35
CA LEU A 283 -8.91 39.03 0.09
C LEU A 283 -10.18 39.20 0.92
N ALA A 284 -11.15 39.99 0.43
CA ALA A 284 -12.42 40.21 1.13
C ALA A 284 -13.28 38.94 1.21
N GLU A 285 -13.03 37.98 0.33
CA GLU A 285 -13.82 36.76 0.18
C GLU A 285 -13.14 35.52 0.79
N VAL A 286 -11.92 35.65 1.32
CA VAL A 286 -11.10 34.53 1.79
C VAL A 286 -10.81 34.65 3.28
N SER A 287 -11.06 33.59 4.04
CA SER A 287 -10.74 33.51 5.47
C SER A 287 -9.32 33.03 5.68
N THR A 288 -9.00 31.86 5.13
CA THR A 288 -7.71 31.18 5.34
C THR A 288 -7.28 30.49 4.06
N VAL A 289 -5.97 30.42 3.86
CA VAL A 289 -5.36 29.58 2.83
C VAL A 289 -4.46 28.58 3.49
N ARG A 290 -4.67 27.32 3.14
CA ARG A 290 -3.90 26.18 3.65
C ARG A 290 -3.03 25.63 2.54
N VAL A 291 -1.79 25.31 2.88
CA VAL A 291 -0.97 24.40 2.08
C VAL A 291 -1.05 23.05 2.75
N GLU A 292 -1.49 22.06 1.98
CA GLU A 292 -1.58 20.69 2.42
C GLU A 292 -0.54 19.85 1.69
N VAL A 293 0.22 19.06 2.45
CA VAL A 293 1.15 18.05 1.94
C VAL A 293 0.41 16.73 1.86
N PHE A 294 0.51 16.07 0.72
CA PHE A 294 0.00 14.73 0.56
C PHE A 294 0.77 13.76 1.44
N ALA A 295 0.06 13.06 2.32
CA ALA A 295 0.63 12.05 3.20
C ALA A 295 -0.08 10.73 2.91
N PRO A 296 0.50 9.81 2.12
CA PRO A 296 -0.16 8.56 1.73
C PRO A 296 -0.37 7.65 2.95
N ARG A 297 -1.49 7.85 3.66
CA ARG A 297 -1.85 7.04 4.83
C ARG A 297 -2.28 5.66 4.43
N TYR A 298 -2.92 5.52 3.28
CA TYR A 298 -3.27 4.23 2.70
C TYR A 298 -2.65 4.12 1.32
N SER A 299 -1.93 3.04 1.11
CA SER A 299 -1.40 2.63 -0.18
C SER A 299 -1.66 1.15 -0.37
N TYR A 300 -1.43 0.65 -1.57
CA TYR A 300 -1.51 -0.77 -1.82
C TYR A 300 -0.36 -1.26 -2.70
N ILE A 301 -0.12 -2.56 -2.61
CA ILE A 301 0.67 -3.31 -3.59
C ILE A 301 -0.20 -4.43 -4.15
N LEU A 302 0.12 -4.89 -5.35
CA LEU A 302 -0.51 -6.08 -5.90
C LEU A 302 0.52 -7.19 -5.99
N THR A 303 0.15 -8.38 -5.60
CA THR A 303 1.00 -9.56 -5.74
C THR A 303 0.40 -10.49 -6.77
N VAL A 304 1.16 -10.80 -7.82
CA VAL A 304 0.70 -11.62 -8.95
C VAL A 304 1.33 -13.00 -8.86
N ARG A 305 0.49 -13.98 -8.57
CA ARG A 305 0.85 -15.39 -8.47
C ARG A 305 0.43 -16.15 -9.73
N ARG A 306 1.36 -16.89 -10.31
CA ARG A 306 1.19 -17.69 -11.52
C ARG A 306 1.37 -19.16 -11.15
N PRO A 307 0.28 -19.86 -10.78
CA PRO A 307 0.39 -21.23 -10.30
C PRO A 307 0.88 -22.19 -11.38
N ASP A 308 0.53 -21.93 -12.63
CA ASP A 308 1.04 -22.61 -13.80
C ASP A 308 0.91 -21.66 -15.00
N GLU A 309 1.63 -21.95 -16.07
CA GLU A 309 1.62 -21.21 -17.32
C GLU A 309 0.22 -21.19 -17.99
N TYR A 310 -0.62 -22.17 -17.67
CA TYR A 310 -1.95 -22.35 -18.26
C TYR A 310 -3.10 -21.95 -17.33
N VAL A 311 -2.78 -21.57 -16.09
CA VAL A 311 -3.79 -21.18 -15.10
C VAL A 311 -3.81 -19.66 -15.01
N GLN A 312 -5.00 -19.09 -14.94
CA GLN A 312 -5.15 -17.66 -14.75
C GLN A 312 -4.36 -17.22 -13.50
N PRO A 313 -3.52 -16.19 -13.61
CA PRO A 313 -2.82 -15.65 -12.47
C PRO A 313 -3.82 -15.17 -11.43
N LYS A 314 -3.49 -15.42 -10.17
CA LYS A 314 -4.22 -14.90 -9.02
C LYS A 314 -3.55 -13.61 -8.59
N VAL A 315 -4.34 -12.57 -8.36
CA VAL A 315 -3.83 -11.27 -7.93
C VAL A 315 -4.42 -10.94 -6.58
N SER A 316 -3.55 -10.82 -5.59
CA SER A 316 -3.93 -10.33 -4.26
C SER A 316 -3.59 -8.85 -4.18
N ALA A 317 -4.55 -8.04 -3.76
CA ALA A 317 -4.34 -6.65 -3.39
C ALA A 317 -4.09 -6.57 -1.87
N VAL A 318 -3.00 -5.90 -1.49
CA VAL A 318 -2.58 -5.74 -0.10
C VAL A 318 -2.67 -4.28 0.27
N ILE A 319 -3.59 -3.92 1.16
CA ILE A 319 -3.78 -2.55 1.62
C ILE A 319 -2.88 -2.29 2.84
N LEU A 320 -2.03 -1.27 2.76
CA LEU A 320 -1.10 -0.88 3.80
C LEU A 320 -1.44 0.49 4.38
N PHE A 321 -1.33 0.62 5.69
CA PHE A 321 -1.47 1.86 6.43
C PHE A 321 -0.10 2.42 6.83
N ASN A 322 0.17 3.68 6.48
CA ASN A 322 1.41 4.42 6.77
C ASN A 322 2.67 3.62 6.40
N ARG A 323 2.72 3.11 5.16
CA ARG A 323 3.90 2.41 4.65
C ARG A 323 5.11 3.35 4.65
N SER A 324 6.25 2.89 5.19
CA SER A 324 7.46 3.72 5.31
C SER A 324 8.25 3.83 3.99
N PHE A 325 8.08 2.85 3.11
CA PHE A 325 8.91 2.64 1.90
C PHE A 325 10.41 2.51 2.20
N SER A 326 10.76 2.12 3.43
CA SER A 326 12.11 1.68 3.75
C SER A 326 12.33 0.28 3.21
N PHE A 327 13.44 0.03 2.54
CA PHE A 327 13.85 -1.31 2.13
C PHE A 327 13.99 -2.27 3.33
N GLU A 328 14.25 -1.74 4.54
CA GLU A 328 14.29 -2.56 5.77
C GLU A 328 12.94 -3.18 6.13
N ASP A 329 11.82 -2.57 5.71
CA ASP A 329 10.49 -3.15 5.91
C ASP A 329 10.27 -4.38 5.02
N GLU A 330 11.10 -4.54 3.99
CA GLU A 330 11.07 -5.63 3.03
C GLU A 330 12.19 -6.65 3.27
N GLU A 331 12.78 -6.63 4.47
CA GLU A 331 13.79 -7.61 4.87
C GLU A 331 13.25 -9.03 4.68
N VAL A 332 14.03 -9.85 3.98
CA VAL A 332 13.75 -11.26 3.76
C VAL A 332 14.32 -12.09 4.90
N PHE A 333 13.50 -12.95 5.46
CA PHE A 333 13.85 -13.85 6.54
C PHE A 333 13.85 -15.28 6.04
N LYS A 334 14.77 -16.08 6.55
CA LYS A 334 14.83 -17.51 6.24
C LYS A 334 13.62 -18.19 6.86
N ALA A 335 12.94 -19.02 6.09
CA ALA A 335 11.68 -19.62 6.45
C ALA A 335 11.55 -21.03 5.85
N ASN A 336 11.15 -21.98 6.69
CA ASN A 336 10.73 -23.31 6.30
C ASN A 336 9.20 -23.38 6.39
N PHE A 337 8.54 -23.58 5.25
CA PHE A 337 7.09 -23.70 5.16
C PHE A 337 6.60 -25.16 5.31
N GLY A 338 7.43 -26.05 5.87
CA GLY A 338 7.10 -27.46 6.14
C GLY A 338 7.01 -28.33 4.88
N ASN A 339 7.23 -27.75 3.70
CA ASN A 339 6.92 -28.38 2.44
C ASN A 339 8.06 -28.17 1.45
N SER A 340 9.05 -29.07 1.43
CA SER A 340 9.79 -29.36 0.19
C SER A 340 10.80 -30.49 0.33
N GLY A 341 10.98 -31.25 -0.74
CA GLY A 341 12.25 -31.91 -1.06
C GLY A 341 13.36 -30.94 -1.50
N TYR A 342 13.28 -29.67 -1.08
CA TYR A 342 14.33 -28.67 -1.20
C TYR A 342 14.94 -28.51 0.18
N ASN A 343 16.10 -29.13 0.39
CA ASN A 343 16.78 -29.15 1.66
C ASN A 343 17.54 -27.82 1.88
N ASP A 344 16.81 -26.71 1.99
CA ASP A 344 17.36 -25.45 2.53
C ASP A 344 17.27 -25.43 4.07
N GLU A 345 16.96 -26.59 4.67
CA GLU A 345 17.09 -26.84 6.10
C GLU A 345 18.50 -26.52 6.63
N SER A 346 19.53 -26.39 5.78
CA SER A 346 20.85 -25.93 6.23
C SER A 346 20.84 -24.50 6.77
N GLU A 347 19.89 -23.65 6.36
CA GLU A 347 19.83 -22.25 6.78
C GLU A 347 18.90 -22.00 7.97
N VAL A 348 17.82 -22.77 8.09
CA VAL A 348 16.99 -22.85 9.30
C VAL A 348 17.16 -24.26 9.85
N ASP A 349 18.32 -24.54 10.43
CA ASP A 349 18.73 -25.87 10.89
C ASP A 349 17.58 -26.59 11.61
N ALA A 350 16.91 -27.49 10.88
CA ALA A 350 15.76 -28.26 11.35
C ALA A 350 16.18 -29.20 12.50
N THR A 351 17.48 -29.50 12.61
CA THR A 351 18.04 -30.27 13.72
C THR A 351 18.16 -29.48 15.03
N ALA A 352 18.07 -28.14 14.96
CA ALA A 352 18.06 -27.24 16.12
C ALA A 352 16.65 -26.83 16.56
N ILE A 353 15.60 -27.23 15.84
CA ILE A 353 14.30 -27.47 16.49
C ILE A 353 14.52 -28.73 17.32
N PRO A 354 14.14 -28.78 18.61
CA PRO A 354 14.07 -30.06 19.30
C PRO A 354 13.30 -31.03 18.40
N LEU A 355 13.94 -32.15 18.02
CA LEU A 355 13.54 -33.21 17.07
C LEU A 355 12.14 -33.83 17.26
N ALA A 356 11.24 -33.18 18.00
CA ALA A 356 9.92 -33.65 18.39
C ALA A 356 8.73 -32.82 17.85
N MET A 357 8.94 -31.75 17.08
CA MET A 357 7.83 -31.01 16.45
C MET A 357 7.76 -31.32 14.95
N SER A 358 6.99 -32.35 14.60
CA SER A 358 6.47 -32.49 13.24
C SER A 358 5.69 -31.22 12.92
N MET A 359 6.20 -30.39 12.02
CA MET A 359 5.45 -29.25 11.53
C MET A 359 4.14 -29.75 10.90
N THR A 360 3.04 -29.11 11.24
CA THR A 360 1.76 -29.35 10.55
C THR A 360 1.70 -28.54 9.26
N ASP A 361 0.78 -28.89 8.36
CA ASP A 361 0.63 -28.23 7.05
C ASP A 361 0.34 -26.72 7.13
N ASN A 362 0.02 -26.19 8.31
CA ASN A 362 -0.24 -24.76 8.57
C ASN A 362 0.82 -24.12 9.48
N GLN A 363 1.99 -24.73 9.62
CA GLN A 363 3.09 -24.17 10.41
C GLN A 363 4.24 -23.71 9.52
N VAL A 364 4.86 -22.60 9.91
CA VAL A 364 6.07 -22.04 9.27
C VAL A 364 7.09 -21.77 10.36
N LEU A 365 8.31 -22.25 10.17
CA LEU A 365 9.43 -21.90 11.03
C LEU A 365 10.22 -20.80 10.36
N ILE A 366 10.46 -19.70 11.07
CA ILE A 366 11.27 -18.59 10.58
C ILE A 366 12.51 -18.37 11.45
N SER A 367 13.54 -17.80 10.86
CA SER A 367 14.78 -17.41 11.53
C SER A 367 15.22 -16.02 11.09
N TRP A 368 15.60 -15.19 12.06
CA TRP A 368 16.20 -13.87 11.85
C TRP A 368 17.54 -13.73 12.57
N ALA A 369 18.24 -14.85 12.81
CA ALA A 369 19.57 -14.83 13.42
C ALA A 369 20.52 -13.88 12.66
N GLY A 370 21.13 -12.94 13.38
CA GLY A 370 21.99 -11.90 12.81
C GLY A 370 21.26 -10.74 12.11
N LYS A 371 19.92 -10.70 12.16
CA LYS A 371 19.08 -9.64 11.60
C LYS A 371 18.22 -8.98 12.67
N LYS A 372 17.63 -7.82 12.33
CA LYS A 372 16.62 -7.16 13.16
C LYS A 372 15.40 -8.07 13.29
N GLN A 373 14.87 -8.19 14.51
CA GLN A 373 13.67 -8.99 14.75
C GLN A 373 12.49 -8.47 13.91
N PRO A 374 11.79 -9.35 13.16
CA PRO A 374 10.61 -8.97 12.38
C PRO A 374 9.44 -8.59 13.28
N LEU A 375 8.44 -7.90 12.73
CA LEU A 375 7.21 -7.53 13.43
C LEU A 375 6.28 -8.75 13.61
N LEU A 376 6.60 -9.59 14.58
CA LEU A 376 5.82 -10.76 14.94
C LEU A 376 4.65 -10.38 15.85
N ARG A 377 3.43 -10.52 15.34
CA ARG A 377 2.19 -10.28 16.10
C ARG A 377 1.07 -11.16 15.58
N GLU A 378 0.30 -11.75 16.47
CA GLU A 378 -0.92 -12.46 16.08
C GLU A 378 -1.88 -11.52 15.34
N GLY A 379 -2.46 -12.02 14.26
CA GLY A 379 -3.33 -11.28 13.36
C GLY A 379 -2.60 -10.46 12.28
N ASN A 380 -1.28 -10.25 12.37
CA ASN A 380 -0.49 -9.71 11.25
C ASN A 380 -0.30 -10.76 10.14
N TYR A 381 0.35 -10.37 9.05
CA TYR A 381 0.57 -11.23 7.90
C TYR A 381 2.04 -11.57 7.69
N LEU A 382 2.25 -12.77 7.15
CA LEU A 382 3.51 -13.28 6.66
C LEU A 382 3.38 -13.43 5.14
N PHE A 383 4.33 -12.87 4.40
CA PHE A 383 4.43 -13.04 2.95
C PHE A 383 5.40 -14.15 2.62
N ASP A 384 4.92 -15.19 1.95
CA ASP A 384 5.76 -16.18 1.30
C ASP A 384 6.23 -15.62 -0.05
N ALA A 385 7.49 -15.20 -0.10
CA ALA A 385 8.06 -14.56 -1.30
C ALA A 385 8.30 -15.55 -2.46
N ARG A 386 8.34 -16.86 -2.17
CA ARG A 386 8.46 -17.92 -3.19
C ARG A 386 7.14 -18.07 -3.93
N GLU A 387 6.09 -18.35 -3.15
CA GLU A 387 4.78 -18.69 -3.68
C GLU A 387 3.94 -17.45 -3.98
N VAL A 388 4.38 -16.30 -3.46
CA VAL A 388 3.71 -15.01 -3.55
C VAL A 388 2.31 -15.09 -2.93
N ILE A 389 2.30 -15.60 -1.69
CA ILE A 389 1.08 -15.84 -0.92
C ILE A 389 1.18 -15.12 0.41
N TRP A 390 0.08 -14.49 0.81
CA TRP A 390 -0.06 -13.90 2.14
C TRP A 390 -0.80 -14.85 3.07
N TYR A 391 -0.24 -15.04 4.26
CA TYR A 391 -0.82 -15.86 5.31
C TYR A 391 -1.03 -15.02 6.56
N ARG A 392 -2.16 -15.21 7.25
CA ARG A 392 -2.39 -14.52 8.52
C ARG A 392 -1.80 -15.35 9.65
N MET A 393 -1.00 -14.70 10.50
CA MET A 393 -0.39 -15.35 11.65
C MET A 393 -1.43 -15.52 12.76
N SER A 394 -1.63 -16.75 13.22
CA SER A 394 -2.60 -17.10 14.27
C SER A 394 -1.92 -17.21 15.63
N VAL A 395 -0.89 -18.06 15.74
CA VAL A 395 -0.15 -18.30 16.98
C VAL A 395 1.34 -18.20 16.70
N ILE A 396 2.08 -17.56 17.61
CA ILE A 396 3.53 -17.35 17.47
C ILE A 396 4.22 -17.91 18.71
N THR A 397 5.12 -18.86 18.50
CA THR A 397 5.95 -19.44 19.56
C THR A 397 7.41 -19.12 19.28
N LEU A 398 8.03 -18.32 20.13
CA LEU A 398 9.44 -17.97 20.03
C LEU A 398 10.33 -19.08 20.59
N ASP A 399 11.54 -19.21 20.05
CA ASP A 399 12.56 -20.07 20.63
C ASP A 399 13.20 -19.45 21.87
N ALA A 400 14.06 -20.21 22.56
CA ALA A 400 14.70 -19.75 23.80
C ALA A 400 15.63 -18.54 23.61
N ASN A 401 16.16 -18.35 22.39
CA ASN A 401 17.08 -17.27 22.06
C ASN A 401 16.38 -16.02 21.48
N ASN A 402 15.08 -16.08 21.22
CA ASN A 402 14.33 -15.06 20.48
C ASN A 402 14.97 -14.73 19.10
N GLU A 403 15.48 -15.74 18.41
CA GLU A 403 16.03 -15.62 17.05
C GLU A 403 15.22 -16.41 16.02
N ARG A 404 14.30 -17.26 16.50
CA ARG A 404 13.42 -18.08 15.67
C ARG A 404 11.99 -18.04 16.19
N ALA A 405 11.03 -18.28 15.30
CA ALA A 405 9.63 -18.45 15.67
C ALA A 405 8.98 -19.57 14.88
N LEU A 406 8.23 -20.42 15.59
CA LEU A 406 7.24 -21.29 14.98
C LEU A 406 5.92 -20.52 14.90
N ILE A 407 5.46 -20.28 13.69
CA ILE A 407 4.25 -19.53 13.39
C ILE A 407 3.19 -20.51 12.90
N THR A 408 2.04 -20.53 13.56
CA THR A 408 0.84 -21.22 13.05
C THR A 408 0.03 -20.23 12.22
N LEU A 409 -0.27 -20.61 10.98
CA LEU A 409 -1.03 -19.83 10.01
C LEU A 409 -2.53 -20.13 10.13
N ASP A 410 -3.35 -19.20 9.63
CA ASP A 410 -4.80 -19.32 9.55
C ASP A 410 -5.30 -20.35 8.53
N ARG A 411 -4.44 -20.72 7.56
CA ARG A 411 -4.69 -21.76 6.57
C ARG A 411 -3.45 -22.63 6.35
N ALA A 412 -3.65 -23.78 5.71
CA ALA A 412 -2.54 -24.61 5.26
C ALA A 412 -1.66 -23.86 4.25
N VAL A 413 -0.36 -24.12 4.29
CA VAL A 413 0.62 -23.68 3.32
C VAL A 413 0.26 -24.31 1.97
N GLU A 414 0.00 -23.46 0.98
CA GLU A 414 -0.29 -23.90 -0.38
C GLU A 414 1.02 -24.20 -1.10
N GLN A 415 1.12 -25.37 -1.73
CA GLN A 415 2.24 -25.72 -2.58
C GLN A 415 1.91 -25.43 -4.02
N ILE A 416 2.76 -24.65 -4.69
CA ILE A 416 2.73 -24.53 -6.13
C ILE A 416 4.12 -24.91 -6.67
N THR A 417 4.13 -25.59 -7.81
CA THR A 417 5.38 -25.81 -8.55
C THR A 417 5.77 -24.49 -9.20
N VAL A 418 6.45 -23.60 -8.46
CA VAL A 418 6.82 -22.30 -9.00
C VAL A 418 7.99 -22.43 -9.95
N ASN A 419 7.85 -21.85 -11.13
CA ASN A 419 8.95 -21.63 -12.06
C ASN A 419 9.65 -20.31 -11.67
N THR A 420 10.34 -20.26 -10.52
CA THR A 420 11.02 -19.02 -10.08
C THR A 420 12.26 -18.68 -10.90
N GLY A 421 12.69 -19.53 -11.84
CA GLY A 421 13.89 -19.32 -12.66
C GLY A 421 15.22 -19.39 -11.88
N ASN A 422 15.18 -19.27 -10.55
CA ASN A 422 16.30 -19.47 -9.63
C ASN A 422 15.79 -20.16 -8.37
N SER A 423 16.20 -21.41 -8.16
CA SER A 423 15.76 -22.25 -7.05
C SER A 423 16.57 -22.05 -5.76
N SER A 424 17.54 -21.12 -5.74
CA SER A 424 18.45 -20.90 -4.60
C SER A 424 17.94 -19.90 -3.56
N ASP A 425 16.87 -19.15 -3.82
CA ASP A 425 16.42 -18.04 -2.98
C ASP A 425 15.08 -18.34 -2.24
N VAL A 426 14.70 -19.62 -2.16
CA VAL A 426 13.29 -20.04 -2.24
C VAL A 426 12.68 -20.50 -0.90
N GLY A 427 13.09 -19.87 0.20
CA GLY A 427 12.51 -20.07 1.54
C GLY A 427 12.36 -18.75 2.29
N ARG A 428 11.94 -17.68 1.61
CA ARG A 428 11.99 -16.33 2.19
C ARG A 428 10.62 -15.86 2.64
N ALA A 429 10.52 -15.49 3.91
CA ALA A 429 9.37 -14.78 4.48
C ALA A 429 9.65 -13.28 4.53
N ILE A 430 8.65 -12.44 4.24
CA ILE A 430 8.70 -10.98 4.43
C ILE A 430 7.57 -10.56 5.37
N PHE A 431 7.85 -9.63 6.27
CA PHE A 431 6.91 -9.10 7.25
C PHE A 431 6.69 -7.61 7.03
N LEU A 432 5.75 -7.26 6.14
CA LEU A 432 5.42 -5.85 5.93
C LEU A 432 4.62 -5.29 7.12
N PRO A 433 5.01 -4.13 7.66
CA PRO A 433 4.22 -3.45 8.67
C PRO A 433 2.96 -2.82 8.06
N GLY A 434 1.95 -2.61 8.90
CA GLY A 434 0.80 -1.77 8.58
C GLY A 434 -0.23 -2.38 7.62
N ILE A 435 -0.17 -3.69 7.32
CA ILE A 435 -1.21 -4.33 6.52
C ILE A 435 -2.56 -4.24 7.25
N VAL A 436 -3.57 -3.72 6.55
CA VAL A 436 -4.94 -3.58 7.06
C VAL A 436 -5.83 -4.71 6.53
N GLU A 437 -5.71 -4.99 5.23
CA GLU A 437 -6.59 -5.90 4.51
C GLU A 437 -5.85 -6.51 3.32
N ILE A 438 -6.20 -7.76 3.01
CA ILE A 438 -5.76 -8.47 1.82
C ILE A 438 -6.98 -9.11 1.17
N PHE A 439 -7.14 -8.94 -0.14
CA PHE A 439 -8.22 -9.57 -0.89
C PHE A 439 -7.74 -9.97 -2.29
N GLU A 440 -8.42 -10.95 -2.88
CA GLU A 440 -8.15 -11.40 -4.26
C GLU A 440 -9.04 -10.62 -5.24
N LEU A 441 -8.48 -10.26 -6.40
CA LEU A 441 -9.17 -9.50 -7.47
C LEU A 441 -9.95 -10.37 -8.45
#